data_AF-A0A818MU59-F1
#
_entry.id   AF-A0A818MU59-F1
#
_cell.length_a   1.000
_cell.length_b   1.000
_cell.length_c   1.000
_cell.angle_alpha   90.00
_cell.angle_beta   90.00
_cell.angle_gamma   90.00
#
_symmetry.space_group_name_H-M   'P 1'
#
loop_
_entity.id
_entity.type
_entity.pdbx_description
1 polymer ?
#
loop_
_entity_poly.entity_id
_entity_poly.type
_entity_poly.pdbx_seq_one_letter_code
_entity_poly.pdbx_strand_id
1 'polypeptide(L)'
;MEEKKSQSDDEDSGAEDKTIDEDYEMNVDNNQEKEIEENKEPNEDQSLQETVNCIKIQEQIMRVEDIVTFYKDGLQFMDLIEQANGRVANLFNSRTSADFIQAIDFFVNLRHYRRTLPTMEQNLRLMFRLIWSVNESKCKAITQAFVKICFDVSPTIARIHIPLHQAHAIILFLKDATFLDELDFEKILKQLIEEKKVLPNDK
;
A
#
# COMPACT_ATOMS: atom_id res chain seq x y z
N MET A 1 2.13 62.69 -22.58
CA MET A 1 2.71 62.25 -21.29
C MET A 1 2.60 60.73 -21.26
N GLU A 2 3.34 59.98 -22.08
CA GLU A 2 4.81 59.95 -22.32
C GLU A 2 5.55 59.17 -21.22
N GLU A 3 6.54 58.31 -21.49
CA GLU A 3 6.94 57.71 -22.77
C GLU A 3 7.67 56.36 -22.60
N LYS A 4 7.85 55.70 -23.74
CA LYS A 4 8.80 54.62 -24.09
C LYS A 4 10.23 54.93 -23.60
N LYS A 5 11.12 53.95 -23.36
CA LYS A 5 11.81 53.06 -24.34
C LYS A 5 12.53 51.90 -23.59
N SER A 6 12.66 50.66 -24.11
CA SER A 6 13.67 50.12 -25.05
C SER A 6 15.14 50.39 -24.66
N GLN A 7 16.14 49.50 -24.82
CA GLN A 7 16.23 48.14 -25.42
C GLN A 7 17.09 47.25 -24.45
N SER A 8 17.86 46.18 -24.73
CA SER A 8 18.35 45.41 -25.90
C SER A 8 18.71 43.99 -25.41
N ASP A 9 18.31 42.89 -26.06
CA ASP A 9 18.92 42.16 -27.21
C ASP A 9 20.02 41.15 -26.77
N ASP A 10 19.69 39.85 -26.91
CA ASP A 10 20.44 38.73 -27.53
C ASP A 10 21.78 38.24 -26.91
N GLU A 11 22.22 36.97 -27.01
CA GLU A 11 21.73 35.76 -27.72
C GLU A 11 22.28 34.44 -27.06
N ASP A 12 22.12 33.30 -27.76
CA ASP A 12 22.89 32.02 -27.68
C ASP A 12 22.27 30.81 -26.91
N SER A 13 22.79 29.63 -27.27
CA SER A 13 22.16 28.33 -27.52
C SER A 13 22.20 27.31 -26.37
N GLY A 14 21.68 26.10 -26.64
CA GLY A 14 22.03 24.88 -25.87
C GLY A 14 20.85 24.00 -25.43
N ALA A 15 20.26 23.23 -26.36
CA ALA A 15 19.26 22.20 -26.04
C ALA A 15 19.74 20.81 -26.50
N GLU A 16 19.81 19.87 -25.55
CA GLU A 16 20.07 18.42 -25.66
C GLU A 16 19.73 17.90 -24.25
N ASP A 17 18.61 17.24 -23.96
CA ASP A 17 18.01 16.04 -24.58
C ASP A 17 19.04 14.93 -24.85
N LYS A 18 18.73 13.73 -24.36
CA LYS A 18 19.59 12.54 -24.42
C LYS A 18 18.73 11.31 -24.66
N THR A 19 18.29 11.19 -25.90
CA THR A 19 17.82 9.92 -26.47
C THR A 19 18.93 8.87 -26.42
N ILE A 20 18.52 7.60 -26.48
CA ILE A 20 19.41 6.45 -26.47
C ILE A 20 19.66 6.05 -27.92
N ASP A 21 20.90 6.14 -28.39
CA ASP A 21 21.26 5.70 -29.74
C ASP A 21 21.40 4.17 -29.80
N GLU A 22 20.64 3.56 -30.70
CA GLU A 22 20.73 2.16 -31.08
C GLU A 22 21.65 2.03 -32.31
N ASP A 23 22.87 1.51 -32.15
CA ASP A 23 23.73 1.16 -33.29
C ASP A 23 24.25 -0.28 -33.16
N TYR A 24 23.69 -1.17 -33.98
CA TYR A 24 24.02 -2.60 -34.09
C TYR A 24 24.61 -2.87 -35.49
N GLU A 25 25.84 -2.39 -35.75
CA GLU A 25 26.49 -2.60 -37.05
C GLU A 25 26.89 -4.07 -37.28
N MET A 26 26.23 -4.73 -38.25
CA MET A 26 26.68 -6.02 -38.76
C MET A 26 27.75 -5.85 -39.83
N ASN A 27 28.98 -6.27 -39.54
CA ASN A 27 30.05 -6.39 -40.54
C ASN A 27 30.07 -7.80 -41.13
N VAL A 28 29.99 -7.91 -42.46
CA VAL A 28 29.90 -9.18 -43.21
C VAL A 28 31.08 -9.34 -44.17
N ASP A 29 31.76 -10.48 -44.05
CA ASP A 29 32.67 -11.17 -44.98
C ASP A 29 33.47 -10.38 -46.03
N ASN A 30 34.81 -10.46 -45.94
CA ASN A 30 35.58 -11.47 -46.70
C ASN A 30 37.10 -11.25 -46.64
N ASN A 31 37.88 -12.30 -46.33
CA ASN A 31 38.63 -13.01 -47.38
C ASN A 31 39.44 -14.25 -46.94
N GLN A 32 39.65 -15.12 -47.94
CA GLN A 32 40.72 -16.11 -48.11
C GLN A 32 40.72 -17.37 -47.22
N GLU A 33 40.33 -18.46 -47.89
CA GLU A 33 40.53 -19.86 -47.51
C GLU A 33 42.02 -20.18 -47.34
N LYS A 34 42.34 -21.03 -46.35
CA LYS A 34 43.54 -21.87 -46.42
C LYS A 34 43.41 -23.16 -45.60
N GLU A 35 43.36 -24.26 -46.34
CA GLU A 35 43.82 -25.62 -46.05
C GLU A 35 43.55 -26.23 -44.66
N ILE A 36 42.82 -27.36 -44.67
CA ILE A 36 42.41 -28.14 -43.50
C ILE A 36 43.57 -29.00 -43.00
N GLU A 37 43.84 -29.01 -41.69
CA GLU A 37 44.47 -30.17 -41.05
C GLU A 37 44.05 -30.38 -39.58
N GLU A 38 43.73 -31.64 -39.27
CA GLU A 38 43.66 -32.31 -37.96
C GLU A 38 43.12 -31.58 -36.70
N ASN A 39 41.80 -31.72 -36.54
CA ASN A 39 41.19 -32.48 -35.42
C ASN A 39 41.81 -32.29 -34.01
N LYS A 40 41.20 -31.40 -33.22
CA LYS A 40 41.13 -31.56 -31.77
C LYS A 40 39.68 -31.56 -31.32
N GLU A 41 39.39 -32.38 -30.33
CA GLU A 41 38.05 -32.60 -29.78
C GLU A 41 37.46 -31.29 -29.24
N PRO A 42 36.12 -31.12 -29.26
CA PRO A 42 35.50 -30.00 -28.56
C PRO A 42 35.86 -30.10 -27.07
N ASN A 43 36.26 -28.98 -26.45
CA ASN A 43 36.51 -28.93 -25.01
C ASN A 43 35.19 -29.18 -24.27
N GLU A 44 34.92 -30.44 -23.91
CA GLU A 44 33.70 -30.85 -23.21
C GLU A 44 33.53 -30.05 -21.91
N ASP A 45 34.61 -29.80 -21.17
CA ASP A 45 34.61 -28.95 -19.97
C ASP A 45 34.12 -27.52 -20.22
N GLN A 46 34.32 -26.93 -21.41
CA GLN A 46 33.84 -25.57 -21.72
C GLN A 46 32.34 -25.59 -22.05
N SER A 47 31.86 -26.51 -22.89
CA SER A 47 30.43 -26.62 -23.19
C SER A 47 29.61 -27.07 -21.98
N LEU A 48 30.20 -27.88 -21.09
CA LEU A 48 29.62 -28.23 -19.79
C LEU A 48 29.57 -27.02 -18.84
N GLN A 49 30.60 -26.17 -18.78
CA GLN A 49 30.54 -24.94 -17.99
C GLN A 49 29.52 -23.94 -18.52
N GLU A 50 29.42 -23.76 -19.84
CA GLU A 50 28.44 -22.88 -20.48
C GLU A 50 27.01 -23.37 -20.23
N THR A 51 26.71 -24.65 -20.48
CA THR A 51 25.38 -25.23 -20.19
C THR A 51 25.02 -25.16 -18.70
N VAL A 52 25.95 -25.46 -17.80
CA VAL A 52 25.74 -25.30 -16.33
C VAL A 52 25.49 -23.85 -15.94
N ASN A 53 26.09 -22.87 -16.62
CA ASN A 53 25.83 -21.45 -16.35
C ASN A 53 24.48 -21.00 -16.95
N CYS A 54 24.10 -21.46 -18.14
CA CYS A 54 22.77 -21.24 -18.70
C CYS A 54 21.67 -21.81 -17.81
N ILE A 55 21.87 -23.01 -17.21
CA ILE A 55 20.93 -23.60 -16.24
C ILE A 55 20.79 -22.70 -15.01
N LYS A 56 21.89 -22.24 -14.40
CA LYS A 56 21.85 -21.32 -13.24
C LYS A 56 21.17 -19.98 -13.56
N ILE A 57 21.36 -19.46 -14.78
CA ILE A 57 20.70 -18.24 -15.25
C ILE A 57 19.20 -18.48 -15.41
N GLN A 58 18.79 -19.60 -16.01
CA GLN A 58 17.38 -19.99 -16.12
C GLN A 58 16.73 -20.17 -14.74
N GLU A 59 17.42 -20.81 -13.78
CA GLU A 59 16.98 -20.91 -12.38
C GLU A 59 16.85 -19.55 -11.68
N GLN A 60 17.64 -18.54 -12.08
CA GLN A 60 17.50 -17.18 -11.56
C GLN A 60 16.33 -16.44 -12.22
N ILE A 61 16.16 -16.57 -13.54
CA ILE A 61 15.05 -16.00 -14.31
C ILE A 61 13.72 -16.52 -13.75
N MET A 62 13.54 -17.84 -13.63
CA MET A 62 12.31 -18.42 -13.10
C MET A 62 11.98 -17.93 -11.68
N ARG A 63 12.98 -17.78 -10.80
CA ARG A 63 12.77 -17.21 -9.46
C ARG A 63 12.36 -15.74 -9.49
N VAL A 64 12.84 -14.95 -10.46
CA VAL A 64 12.39 -13.56 -10.66
C VAL A 64 10.98 -13.54 -11.24
N GLU A 65 10.64 -14.43 -12.17
CA GLU A 65 9.28 -14.58 -12.72
C GLU A 65 8.25 -14.99 -11.65
N ASP A 66 8.61 -15.93 -10.75
CA ASP A 66 7.81 -16.29 -9.57
C ASP A 66 7.54 -15.08 -8.66
N ILE A 67 8.59 -14.30 -8.37
CA ILE A 67 8.50 -13.09 -7.52
C ILE A 67 7.64 -12.00 -8.19
N VAL A 68 7.81 -11.76 -9.49
CA VAL A 68 7.00 -10.81 -10.26
C VAL A 68 5.54 -11.25 -10.31
N THR A 69 5.28 -12.54 -10.50
CA THR A 69 3.92 -13.12 -10.49
C THR A 69 3.27 -12.95 -9.11
N PHE A 70 3.99 -13.29 -8.04
CA PHE A 70 3.53 -13.10 -6.66
C PHE A 70 3.16 -11.63 -6.36
N TYR A 71 3.98 -10.66 -6.77
CA TYR A 71 3.65 -9.25 -6.59
C TYR A 71 2.47 -8.80 -7.45
N LYS A 72 2.34 -9.30 -8.69
CA LYS A 72 1.22 -9.02 -9.59
C LYS A 72 -0.12 -9.56 -9.05
N ASP A 73 -0.11 -10.74 -8.46
CA ASP A 73 -1.29 -11.34 -7.82
C ASP A 73 -1.62 -10.61 -6.51
N GLY A 74 -0.61 -10.19 -5.75
CA GLY A 74 -0.77 -9.33 -4.58
C GLY A 74 -1.42 -7.97 -4.90
N LEU A 75 -1.07 -7.35 -6.03
CA LEU A 75 -1.71 -6.13 -6.52
C LEU A 75 -3.18 -6.37 -6.90
N GLN A 76 -3.47 -7.42 -7.68
CA GLN A 76 -4.85 -7.80 -8.03
C GLN A 76 -5.71 -8.09 -6.79
N PHE A 77 -5.13 -8.69 -5.75
CA PHE A 77 -5.81 -8.92 -4.48
C PHE A 77 -6.10 -7.62 -3.70
N MET A 78 -5.20 -6.63 -3.76
CA MET A 78 -5.44 -5.30 -3.18
C MET A 78 -6.55 -4.55 -3.94
N ASP A 79 -6.56 -4.60 -5.28
CA ASP A 79 -7.64 -4.03 -6.10
C ASP A 79 -9.01 -4.69 -5.83
N LEU A 80 -9.01 -6.02 -5.63
CA LEU A 80 -10.21 -6.76 -5.25
C LEU A 80 -10.72 -6.35 -3.85
N ILE A 81 -9.81 -6.12 -2.90
CA ILE A 81 -10.15 -5.62 -1.57
C ILE A 81 -10.76 -4.22 -1.64
N GLU A 82 -10.19 -3.28 -2.40
CA GLU A 82 -10.75 -1.92 -2.48
C GLU A 82 -12.12 -1.89 -3.19
N GLN A 83 -12.33 -2.75 -4.19
CA GLN A 83 -13.65 -2.96 -4.78
C GLN A 83 -14.66 -3.59 -3.81
N ALA A 84 -14.21 -4.49 -2.92
CA ALA A 84 -15.05 -5.07 -1.87
C ALA A 84 -15.33 -4.05 -0.75
N ASN A 85 -14.39 -3.17 -0.43
CA ASN A 85 -14.45 -2.17 0.64
C ASN A 85 -15.74 -1.32 0.56
N GLY A 86 -16.00 -0.72 -0.61
CA GLY A 86 -17.24 0.02 -0.86
C GLY A 86 -18.53 -0.82 -0.83
N ARG A 87 -18.45 -2.12 -1.12
CA ARG A 87 -19.61 -3.04 -1.00
C ARG A 87 -19.90 -3.41 0.45
N VAL A 88 -18.87 -3.65 1.26
CA VAL A 88 -19.01 -3.94 2.70
C VAL A 88 -19.48 -2.71 3.47
N ALA A 89 -19.06 -1.49 3.08
CA ALA A 89 -19.57 -0.25 3.65
C ALA A 89 -21.11 -0.11 3.54
N ASN A 90 -21.74 -0.64 2.49
CA ASN A 90 -23.20 -0.62 2.36
C ASN A 90 -23.91 -1.47 3.44
N LEU A 91 -23.24 -2.49 3.99
CA LEU A 91 -23.80 -3.34 5.07
C LEU A 91 -23.95 -2.58 6.39
N PHE A 92 -23.30 -1.41 6.56
CA PHE A 92 -23.57 -0.53 7.69
C PHE A 92 -25.06 -0.13 7.78
N ASN A 93 -25.71 0.03 6.63
CA ASN A 93 -27.13 0.32 6.50
C ASN A 93 -28.03 -0.94 6.57
N SER A 94 -27.48 -2.14 6.81
CA SER A 94 -28.30 -3.34 6.94
C SER A 94 -29.24 -3.26 8.14
N ARG A 95 -30.44 -3.80 7.95
CA ARG A 95 -31.45 -4.01 8.99
C ARG A 95 -31.02 -5.10 9.98
N THR A 96 -30.20 -6.05 9.54
CA THR A 96 -29.65 -7.12 10.38
C THR A 96 -28.48 -6.59 11.20
N SER A 97 -28.52 -6.77 12.53
CA SER A 97 -27.34 -6.47 13.37
C SER A 97 -26.16 -7.40 13.09
N ALA A 98 -26.39 -8.61 12.58
CA ALA A 98 -25.33 -9.57 12.25
C ALA A 98 -24.44 -9.07 11.11
N ASP A 99 -25.02 -8.69 9.96
CA ASP A 99 -24.29 -8.15 8.81
C ASP A 99 -23.53 -6.87 9.19
N PHE A 100 -24.14 -6.04 10.04
CA PHE A 100 -23.53 -4.83 10.58
C PHE A 100 -22.26 -5.12 11.39
N ILE A 101 -22.31 -6.11 12.30
CA ILE A 101 -21.17 -6.51 13.12
C ILE A 101 -20.08 -7.17 12.27
N GLN A 102 -20.45 -8.02 11.30
CA GLN A 102 -19.49 -8.62 10.37
C GLN A 102 -18.78 -7.58 9.50
N ALA A 103 -19.50 -6.55 9.04
CA ALA A 103 -18.89 -5.42 8.35
C ALA A 103 -17.90 -4.69 9.26
N ILE A 104 -18.28 -4.39 10.51
CA ILE A 104 -17.37 -3.79 11.50
C ILE A 104 -16.09 -4.63 11.68
N ASP A 105 -16.20 -5.95 11.87
CA ASP A 105 -15.01 -6.79 12.08
C ASP A 105 -14.13 -6.89 10.81
N PHE A 106 -14.70 -6.82 9.60
CA PHE A 106 -13.93 -6.65 8.36
C PHE A 106 -13.10 -5.35 8.39
N PHE A 107 -13.74 -4.22 8.70
CA PHE A 107 -13.06 -2.92 8.80
C PHE A 107 -11.99 -2.87 9.89
N VAL A 108 -12.22 -3.53 11.03
CA VAL A 108 -11.25 -3.66 12.12
C VAL A 108 -10.05 -4.53 11.74
N ASN A 109 -10.25 -5.58 10.93
CA ASN A 109 -9.17 -6.43 10.45
C ASN A 109 -8.32 -5.71 9.38
N LEU A 110 -8.96 -4.93 8.49
CA LEU A 110 -8.27 -4.16 7.46
C LEU A 110 -7.54 -2.90 8.00
N ARG A 111 -7.72 -2.54 9.27
CA ARG A 111 -7.16 -1.32 9.88
C ARG A 111 -5.66 -1.12 9.66
N HIS A 112 -4.89 -2.20 9.62
CA HIS A 112 -3.43 -2.16 9.41
C HIS A 112 -3.04 -1.71 8.00
N TYR A 113 -3.94 -1.84 7.02
CA TYR A 113 -3.76 -1.46 5.62
C TYR A 113 -4.39 -0.10 5.27
N ARG A 114 -4.85 0.68 6.27
CA ARG A 114 -5.49 2.01 6.08
C ARG A 114 -4.65 3.02 5.29
N ARG A 115 -3.32 2.88 5.22
CA ARG A 115 -2.45 3.73 4.38
C ARG A 115 -2.42 3.33 2.90
N THR A 116 -2.82 2.11 2.56
CA THR A 116 -2.84 1.59 1.19
C THR A 116 -4.20 1.75 0.52
N LEU A 117 -5.28 1.74 1.31
CA LEU A 117 -6.67 1.74 0.85
C LEU A 117 -7.32 3.11 1.08
N PRO A 118 -7.44 3.99 0.06
CA PRO A 118 -7.86 5.38 0.26
C PRO A 118 -9.30 5.54 0.77
N THR A 119 -10.24 4.67 0.38
CA THR A 119 -11.63 4.76 0.87
C THR A 119 -11.82 4.22 2.29
N MET A 120 -10.84 3.48 2.83
CA MET A 120 -10.87 2.90 4.18
C MET A 120 -11.18 3.93 5.27
N GLU A 121 -10.56 5.12 5.18
CA GLU A 121 -10.77 6.17 6.18
C GLU A 121 -12.18 6.77 6.14
N GLN A 122 -12.71 6.99 4.93
CA GLN A 122 -14.07 7.50 4.74
C GLN A 122 -15.09 6.51 5.29
N ASN A 123 -14.90 5.22 5.01
CA ASN A 123 -15.76 4.15 5.51
C ASN A 123 -15.68 4.00 7.04
N LEU A 124 -14.50 4.18 7.65
CA LEU A 124 -14.36 4.21 9.10
C LEU A 124 -15.07 5.42 9.74
N ARG A 125 -15.00 6.62 9.14
CA ARG A 125 -15.77 7.79 9.61
C ARG A 125 -17.27 7.54 9.54
N LEU A 126 -17.76 6.97 8.43
CA LEU A 126 -19.17 6.56 8.29
C LEU A 126 -19.59 5.50 9.33
N MET A 127 -18.71 4.55 9.65
CA MET A 127 -18.94 3.54 10.70
C MET A 127 -19.10 4.18 12.08
N PHE A 128 -18.23 5.11 12.47
CA PHE A 128 -18.29 5.77 13.77
C PHE A 128 -19.50 6.69 13.93
N ARG A 129 -19.93 7.38 12.86
CA ARG A 129 -21.13 8.24 12.88
C ARG A 129 -22.43 7.50 13.22
N LEU A 130 -22.46 6.17 13.07
CA LEU A 130 -23.59 5.34 13.47
C LEU A 130 -23.67 5.11 14.99
N ILE A 131 -22.77 5.69 15.79
CA ILE A 131 -22.85 5.69 17.26
C ILE A 131 -24.15 6.32 17.78
N TRP A 132 -24.73 7.25 17.02
CA TRP A 132 -26.02 7.89 17.31
C TRP A 132 -27.25 7.03 16.97
N SER A 133 -27.07 5.77 16.52
CA SER A 133 -28.22 4.89 16.24
C SER A 133 -28.99 4.55 17.52
N VAL A 134 -30.30 4.33 17.39
CA VAL A 134 -31.17 3.92 18.52
C VAL A 134 -30.88 2.48 19.00
N ASN A 135 -30.07 1.71 18.26
CA ASN A 135 -29.81 0.30 18.55
C ASN A 135 -28.54 0.13 19.40
N GLU A 136 -28.72 -0.08 20.71
CA GLU A 136 -27.65 -0.28 21.68
C GLU A 136 -26.62 -1.36 21.28
N SER A 137 -27.05 -2.42 20.57
CA SER A 137 -26.15 -3.46 20.06
C SER A 137 -25.23 -2.94 18.95
N LYS A 138 -25.72 -2.07 18.06
CA LYS A 138 -24.87 -1.41 17.05
C LYS A 138 -23.90 -0.44 17.73
N CYS A 139 -24.36 0.38 18.68
CA CYS A 139 -23.50 1.30 19.43
C CYS A 139 -22.38 0.57 20.18
N LYS A 140 -22.69 -0.50 20.92
CA LYS A 140 -21.69 -1.34 21.61
C LYS A 140 -20.66 -1.96 20.65
N ALA A 141 -21.06 -2.35 19.43
CA ALA A 141 -20.14 -2.86 18.42
C ALA A 141 -19.18 -1.77 17.91
N ILE A 142 -19.69 -0.56 17.64
CA ILE A 142 -18.88 0.60 17.22
C ILE A 142 -17.88 0.99 18.33
N THR A 143 -18.34 1.08 19.58
CA THR A 143 -17.49 1.38 20.75
C THR A 143 -16.39 0.34 20.95
N GLN A 144 -16.68 -0.95 20.74
CA GLN A 144 -15.66 -2.01 20.75
C GLN A 144 -14.70 -1.91 19.57
N ALA A 145 -15.19 -1.61 18.36
CA ALA A 145 -14.37 -1.40 17.17
C ALA A 145 -13.39 -0.24 17.34
N PHE A 146 -13.84 0.87 17.93
CA PHE A 146 -12.99 2.01 18.26
C PHE A 146 -11.84 1.62 19.20
N VAL A 147 -12.11 0.79 20.22
CA VAL A 147 -11.06 0.24 21.11
C VAL A 147 -10.10 -0.66 20.33
N LYS A 148 -10.62 -1.58 19.50
CA LYS A 148 -9.80 -2.43 18.61
C LYS A 148 -8.97 -1.60 17.61
N ILE A 149 -9.39 -0.38 17.24
CA ILE A 149 -8.70 0.46 16.25
C ILE A 149 -7.66 1.39 16.88
N CYS A 150 -7.99 2.03 18.01
CA CYS A 150 -7.14 3.04 18.63
C CYS A 150 -6.27 2.52 19.78
N PHE A 151 -6.68 1.44 20.47
CA PHE A 151 -6.04 0.97 21.71
C PHE A 151 -5.44 -0.44 21.62
N ASP A 152 -5.95 -1.32 20.77
CA ASP A 152 -5.40 -2.67 20.53
C ASP A 152 -4.14 -2.61 19.64
N VAL A 153 -2.98 -2.69 20.30
CA VAL A 153 -1.64 -2.58 19.71
C VAL A 153 -1.02 -3.98 19.57
N SER A 154 -0.49 -4.28 18.38
CA SER A 154 0.15 -5.57 18.07
C SER A 154 1.21 -5.96 19.11
N PRO A 155 1.25 -7.23 19.59
CA PRO A 155 2.19 -7.68 20.62
C PRO A 155 3.67 -7.62 20.20
N THR A 156 3.96 -7.42 18.91
CA THR A 156 5.32 -7.18 18.39
C THR A 156 5.88 -5.83 18.82
N ILE A 157 5.03 -4.86 19.18
CA ILE A 157 5.45 -3.51 19.57
C ILE A 157 5.90 -3.52 21.04
N ALA A 158 7.15 -3.09 21.28
CA ALA A 158 7.69 -2.99 22.63
C ALA A 158 6.83 -2.07 23.52
N ARG A 159 6.56 -2.50 24.76
CA ARG A 159 5.58 -1.86 25.67
C ARG A 159 5.76 -0.35 25.86
N ILE A 160 7.01 0.13 25.78
CA ILE A 160 7.40 1.55 25.89
C ILE A 160 6.73 2.41 24.79
N HIS A 161 6.51 1.85 23.60
CA HIS A 161 5.92 2.58 22.47
C HIS A 161 4.38 2.46 22.39
N ILE A 162 3.74 1.61 23.21
CA ILE A 162 2.27 1.43 23.18
C ILE A 162 1.53 2.77 23.30
N PRO A 163 1.83 3.66 24.28
CA PRO A 163 1.13 4.95 24.39
C PRO A 163 1.34 5.86 23.18
N LEU A 164 2.53 5.82 22.56
CA LEU A 164 2.83 6.59 21.35
C LEU A 164 2.07 6.08 20.13
N HIS A 165 1.94 4.76 19.96
CA HIS A 165 1.12 4.17 18.90
C HIS A 165 -0.36 4.48 19.08
N GLN A 166 -0.88 4.43 20.32
CA GLN A 166 -2.27 4.77 20.63
C GLN A 166 -2.55 6.27 20.37
N ALA A 167 -1.67 7.16 20.85
CA ALA A 167 -1.76 8.59 20.57
C ALA A 167 -1.70 8.89 19.06
N HIS A 168 -0.79 8.24 18.31
CA HIS A 168 -0.70 8.41 16.86
C HIS A 168 -1.94 7.87 16.13
N ALA A 169 -2.57 6.77 16.59
CA ALA A 169 -3.83 6.28 16.02
C ALA A 169 -4.98 7.28 16.22
N ILE A 170 -5.06 7.92 17.39
CA ILE A 170 -6.03 8.98 17.69
C ILE A 170 -5.75 10.25 16.86
N ILE A 171 -4.48 10.68 16.76
CA ILE A 171 -4.08 11.82 15.93
C ILE A 171 -4.43 11.56 14.45
N LEU A 172 -4.19 10.35 13.93
CA LEU A 172 -4.62 9.97 12.58
C LEU A 172 -6.15 9.96 12.42
N PHE A 173 -6.95 9.83 13.47
CA PHE A 173 -8.40 10.00 13.37
C PHE A 173 -8.80 11.49 13.32
N LEU A 174 -8.14 12.33 14.10
CA LEU A 174 -8.47 13.76 14.23
C LEU A 174 -7.86 14.66 13.14
N LYS A 175 -6.74 14.27 12.52
CA LYS A 175 -5.96 15.12 11.59
C LYS A 175 -6.79 15.76 10.48
N ASP A 176 -7.68 14.98 9.87
CA ASP A 176 -8.53 15.39 8.74
C ASP A 176 -10.02 15.27 9.13
N ALA A 177 -10.34 15.55 10.40
CA ALA A 177 -11.69 15.46 10.95
C ALA A 177 -12.55 16.70 10.68
N THR A 178 -13.85 16.45 10.47
CA THR A 178 -14.88 17.48 10.49
C THR A 178 -15.45 17.64 11.90
N PHE A 179 -16.09 18.78 12.19
CA PHE A 179 -16.79 19.02 13.48
C PHE A 179 -17.83 17.92 13.84
N LEU A 180 -18.42 17.25 12.83
CA LEU A 180 -19.29 16.10 13.07
C LEU A 180 -18.51 14.88 13.56
N ASP A 181 -17.32 14.62 12.98
CA ASP A 181 -16.45 13.53 13.44
C ASP A 181 -15.91 13.79 14.86
N GLU A 182 -15.70 15.06 15.24
CA GLU A 182 -15.33 15.45 16.60
C GLU A 182 -16.47 15.18 17.60
N LEU A 183 -17.72 15.45 17.22
CA LEU A 183 -18.90 15.09 18.03
C LEU A 183 -19.13 13.58 18.11
N ASP A 184 -18.93 12.86 16.99
CA ASP A 184 -18.97 11.39 16.95
C ASP A 184 -17.91 10.80 17.90
N PHE A 185 -16.69 11.34 17.88
CA PHE A 185 -15.57 10.97 18.76
C PHE A 185 -15.84 11.31 20.23
N GLU A 186 -16.35 12.50 20.54
CA GLU A 186 -16.71 12.91 21.91
C GLU A 186 -17.79 11.99 22.49
N LYS A 187 -18.78 11.59 21.68
CA LYS A 187 -19.83 10.65 22.09
C LYS A 187 -19.28 9.25 22.37
N ILE A 188 -18.35 8.75 21.54
CA ILE A 188 -17.65 7.48 21.76
C ILE A 188 -16.80 7.53 23.03
N LEU A 189 -16.03 8.61 23.26
CA LEU A 189 -15.22 8.76 24.47
C LEU A 189 -16.05 8.81 25.75
N LYS A 190 -17.18 9.53 25.76
CA LYS A 190 -18.12 9.55 26.90
C LYS A 190 -18.58 8.13 27.25
N GLN A 191 -19.03 7.36 26.26
CA GLN A 191 -19.44 5.97 26.48
C GLN A 191 -18.28 5.07 26.97
N LEU A 192 -17.05 5.29 26.50
CA LEU A 192 -15.87 4.51 26.94
C LEU A 192 -15.44 4.81 28.39
N ILE A 193 -15.65 6.05 28.84
CA ILE A 193 -15.44 6.46 30.23
C ILE A 193 -16.54 5.88 31.13
N GLU A 194 -17.80 5.93 30.69
CA GLU A 194 -18.95 5.29 31.35
C GLU A 194 -18.75 3.76 31.48
N GLU A 195 -18.28 3.10 30.42
CA GLU A 195 -17.94 1.66 30.40
C GLU A 195 -16.62 1.32 31.12
N LYS A 196 -15.89 2.32 31.66
CA LYS A 196 -14.58 2.19 32.33
C LYS A 196 -13.50 1.43 31.53
N LYS A 197 -13.51 1.51 30.20
CA LYS A 197 -12.60 0.74 29.32
C LYS A 197 -11.25 1.40 29.04
N VAL A 198 -11.12 2.71 29.29
CA VAL A 198 -9.96 3.51 28.85
C VAL A 198 -9.11 4.05 30.03
N LEU A 199 -9.64 4.01 31.26
CA LEU A 199 -8.85 4.36 32.46
C LEU A 199 -8.20 3.11 33.07
N PRO A 200 -6.94 3.17 33.54
CA PRO A 200 -6.43 2.17 34.46
C PRO A 200 -7.29 2.16 35.74
N ASN A 201 -7.47 0.99 36.35
CA ASN A 201 -8.03 0.95 37.69
C ASN A 201 -6.93 1.35 38.68
N ASP A 202 -7.11 2.46 39.39
CA ASP A 202 -6.27 2.81 40.54
C ASP A 202 -6.52 1.80 41.68
N LYS A 203 -5.64 0.79 41.76
CA LYS A 203 -5.55 -0.22 42.83
C LYS A 203 -4.12 -0.76 42.97
#